data_AF-A0A317MZ46-F1
#
_entry.id   AF-A0A317MZ46-F1
#
_cell.length_a   1.000
_cell.length_b   1.000
_cell.length_c   1.000
_cell.angle_alpha   90.00
_cell.angle_beta   90.00
_cell.angle_gamma   90.00
#
_symmetry.space_group_name_H-M   'P 1'
#
loop_
_entity.id
_entity.type
_entity.pdbx_description
1 polymer ?
#
loop_
_entity_poly.entity_id
_entity_poly.type
_entity_poly.pdbx_seq_one_letter_code
_entity_poly.pdbx_strand_id
1 'polypeptide(L)'
;MKRPCPVCQFGTLNPGTASALFERGGMTPVIEAAPALICDTCGEVWCDEAAAARLTDQAEAALQTRERIAQGEEGTVSLAELERRLGLDG
;
A
#
# COMPACT_ATOMS: atom_id res chain seq x y z
N MET A 1 24.00 2.73 14.96
CA MET A 1 23.34 2.37 16.24
C MET A 1 22.21 1.42 15.93
N LYS A 2 22.08 0.30 16.65
CA LYS A 2 20.92 -0.60 16.54
C LYS A 2 19.71 0.10 17.17
N ARG A 3 18.58 0.21 16.44
CA ARG A 3 17.35 0.78 16.99
C ARG A 3 16.50 -0.39 17.52
N PRO A 4 16.35 -0.56 18.84
CA PRO A 4 15.53 -1.65 19.39
C PRO A 4 14.06 -1.44 19.03
N CYS A 5 13.33 -2.55 18.85
CA CYS A 5 11.90 -2.51 18.56
C CYS A 5 11.10 -2.12 19.82
N PRO A 6 10.33 -1.01 19.79
CA PRO A 6 9.51 -0.61 20.94
C PRO A 6 8.34 -1.56 21.24
N VAL A 7 7.86 -2.28 20.22
CA VAL A 7 6.70 -3.19 20.33
C VAL A 7 7.08 -4.48 21.05
N CYS A 8 8.08 -5.21 20.55
CA CYS A 8 8.46 -6.49 21.14
C CYS A 8 9.60 -6.38 22.16
N GLN A 9 10.41 -5.33 22.12
CA GLN A 9 11.59 -5.13 23.00
C GLN A 9 12.71 -6.17 22.84
N PHE A 10 12.57 -7.16 21.96
CA PHE A 10 13.59 -8.19 21.71
C PHE A 10 14.38 -7.94 20.42
N GLY A 11 13.71 -7.47 19.36
CA GLY A 11 14.30 -7.36 18.02
C GLY A 11 14.97 -6.02 17.73
N THR A 12 15.70 -5.99 16.61
CA THR A 12 16.27 -4.77 16.04
C THR A 12 15.48 -4.33 14.81
N LEU A 13 15.24 -3.03 14.68
CA LEU A 13 14.64 -2.44 13.49
C LEU A 13 15.69 -2.29 12.38
N ASN A 14 15.43 -2.88 11.22
CA ASN A 14 16.32 -2.87 10.05
C ASN A 14 15.62 -2.24 8.84
N PRO A 15 16.33 -1.47 7.98
CA PRO A 15 15.76 -0.97 6.73
C PRO A 15 15.25 -2.09 5.83
N GLY A 16 14.11 -1.86 5.19
CA GLY A 16 13.48 -2.78 4.26
C GLY A 16 12.32 -2.12 3.53
N THR A 17 11.47 -2.94 2.92
CA THR A 17 10.23 -2.51 2.28
C THR A 17 9.05 -3.34 2.78
N ALA A 18 7.89 -2.71 2.87
CA ALA A 18 6.65 -3.36 3.28
C ALA A 18 5.51 -2.96 2.32
N SER A 19 4.50 -3.82 2.23
CA SER A 19 3.23 -3.47 1.58
C SER A 19 2.25 -2.98 2.64
N ALA A 20 1.62 -1.84 2.39
CA ALA A 20 0.58 -1.28 3.24
C ALA A 20 -0.80 -1.56 2.64
N LEU A 21 -1.67 -2.16 3.44
CA LEU A 21 -3.06 -2.43 3.12
C LEU A 21 -3.92 -1.39 3.83
N PHE A 22 -4.81 -0.72 3.10
CA PHE A 22 -5.83 0.13 3.68
C PHE A 22 -7.21 -0.41 3.32
N GLU A 23 -8.19 -0.28 4.21
CA GLU A 23 -9.57 -0.66 3.94
C GLU A 23 -10.49 0.52 4.22
N ARG A 24 -11.19 1.01 3.20
CA ARG A 24 -12.14 2.12 3.37
C ARG A 24 -13.30 2.03 2.37
N GLY A 25 -14.52 2.03 2.91
CA GLY A 25 -15.74 2.06 2.12
C GLY A 25 -15.86 0.92 1.10
N GLY A 26 -15.35 -0.28 1.42
CA GLY A 26 -15.38 -1.45 0.53
C GLY A 26 -14.32 -1.45 -0.57
N MET A 27 -13.34 -0.54 -0.53
CA MET A 27 -12.14 -0.59 -1.36
C MET A 27 -10.93 -0.94 -0.49
N THR A 28 -10.03 -1.74 -1.07
CA THR A 28 -8.80 -2.17 -0.41
C THR A 28 -7.59 -1.83 -1.29
N PRO A 29 -7.07 -0.59 -1.26
CA PRO A 29 -5.82 -0.29 -1.97
C PRO A 29 -4.64 -1.00 -1.28
N VAL A 30 -3.81 -1.66 -2.10
CA VAL A 30 -2.53 -2.25 -1.69
C VAL A 30 -1.43 -1.37 -2.25
N ILE A 31 -0.62 -0.79 -1.37
CA ILE A 31 0.54 0.01 -1.77
C ILE A 31 1.79 -0.78 -1.44
N GLU A 32 2.44 -1.28 -2.48
CA GLU A 32 3.60 -2.18 -2.35
C GLU A 32 4.92 -1.43 -2.21
N ALA A 33 5.91 -2.12 -1.66
CA ALA A 33 7.32 -1.70 -1.64
C ALA A 33 7.60 -0.33 -0.97
N ALA A 34 6.80 0.06 0.02
CA ALA A 34 7.03 1.28 0.78
C ALA A 34 8.28 1.14 1.68
N PRO A 35 9.23 2.10 1.65
CA PRO A 35 10.39 2.09 2.55
C PRO A 35 9.97 2.10 4.02
N ALA A 36 10.56 1.21 4.81
CA ALA A 36 10.25 1.08 6.23
C ALA A 36 11.45 0.56 7.03
N LEU A 37 11.34 0.65 8.35
CA LEU A 37 12.14 -0.11 9.29
C LEU A 37 11.32 -1.29 9.79
N ILE A 38 11.84 -2.50 9.66
CA ILE A 38 11.14 -3.75 9.98
C ILE A 38 11.87 -4.44 11.12
N CYS A 39 11.13 -4.87 12.14
CA CYS A 39 11.69 -5.68 13.21
C CYS A 39 12.06 -7.08 12.70
N ASP A 40 13.31 -7.48 12.91
CA ASP A 40 13.83 -8.83 12.57
C ASP A 40 13.21 -9.98 13.38
N THR A 41 12.45 -9.65 14.43
CA THR A 41 11.89 -10.64 15.37
C THR A 41 10.38 -10.72 15.28
N CYS A 42 9.65 -9.60 15.34
CA CYS A 42 8.18 -9.60 15.33
C CYS A 42 7.56 -9.09 14.02
N GLY A 43 8.37 -8.63 13.06
CA GLY A 43 7.89 -8.12 11.77
C GLY A 43 7.20 -6.74 11.82
N GLU A 44 7.19 -6.07 12.98
CA GLU A 44 6.59 -4.74 13.10
C GLU A 44 7.22 -3.75 12.12
N VAL A 45 6.38 -3.04 11.38
CA VAL A 45 6.76 -2.10 10.32
C VAL A 45 6.65 -0.68 10.84
N TRP A 46 7.72 0.08 10.73
CA TRP A 46 7.79 1.48 11.11
C TRP A 46 8.10 2.32 9.87
N CYS A 47 7.17 3.17 9.47
CA CYS A 47 7.39 4.20 8.45
C CYS A 47 7.83 5.53 9.11
N ASP A 48 8.60 6.33 8.40
CA ASP A 48 8.80 7.73 8.78
C ASP A 48 7.64 8.60 8.27
N GLU A 49 7.60 9.86 8.70
CA GLU A 49 6.54 10.80 8.34
C GLU A 49 6.39 10.94 6.81
N ALA A 50 7.51 10.95 6.09
CA ALA A 50 7.51 11.08 4.64
C ALA A 50 6.91 9.85 3.95
N ALA A 51 7.22 8.64 4.44
CA ALA A 51 6.61 7.41 3.98
C ALA A 51 5.12 7.34 4.35
N ALA A 52 4.74 7.74 5.56
CA ALA A 52 3.34 7.79 5.99
C ALA A 52 2.50 8.74 5.12
N ALA A 53 3.02 9.93 4.83
CA ALA A 53 2.38 10.89 3.93
C ALA A 53 2.17 10.29 2.52
N ARG A 54 3.23 9.72 1.92
CA ARG A 54 3.12 9.08 0.59
C ARG A 54 2.09 7.96 0.55
N LEU A 55 2.11 7.08 1.55
CA LEU A 55 1.14 5.98 1.66
C LEU A 55 -0.30 6.51 1.74
N THR A 56 -0.51 7.55 2.53
CA THR A 56 -1.84 8.17 2.70
C THR A 56 -2.30 8.84 1.40
N ASP A 57 -1.44 9.63 0.76
CA ASP A 57 -1.75 10.32 -0.51
C ASP A 57 -2.13 9.31 -1.61
N GLN A 58 -1.39 8.21 -1.72
CA GLN A 58 -1.68 7.15 -2.69
C GLN A 58 -3.00 6.44 -2.39
N ALA A 59 -3.31 6.17 -1.12
CA ALA A 59 -4.57 5.54 -0.72
C ALA A 59 -5.76 6.48 -1.00
N GLU A 60 -5.62 7.77 -0.73
CA GLU A 60 -6.64 8.77 -1.03
C GLU A 60 -6.86 8.95 -2.54
N ALA A 61 -5.79 9.02 -3.32
CA ALA A 61 -5.88 9.10 -4.78
C ALA A 61 -6.67 7.91 -5.35
N ALA A 62 -6.42 6.69 -4.85
CA ALA A 62 -7.14 5.50 -5.27
C ALA A 62 -8.64 5.59 -4.96
N LEU A 63 -9.01 6.10 -3.79
CA LEU A 63 -10.41 6.33 -3.41
C LEU A 63 -11.09 7.39 -4.30
N GLN A 64 -10.38 8.47 -4.64
CA GLN A 64 -10.89 9.52 -5.52
C GLN A 64 -11.12 9.00 -6.95
N THR A 65 -10.19 8.20 -7.49
CA THR A 65 -10.37 7.52 -8.78
C THR A 65 -11.62 6.65 -8.78
N ARG A 66 -11.85 5.88 -7.71
CA ARG A 66 -13.05 5.06 -7.58
C ARG A 66 -14.34 5.89 -7.61
N GLU A 67 -14.37 7.02 -6.92
CA GLU A 67 -15.53 7.91 -6.89
C GLU A 67 -15.82 8.49 -8.28
N ARG A 68 -14.78 8.95 -9.00
CA ARG A 68 -14.88 9.41 -10.39
C ARG A 68 -15.48 8.37 -11.33
N ILE A 69 -15.04 7.11 -11.19
CA ILE A 69 -15.60 5.99 -11.96
C ILE A 69 -17.08 5.79 -11.61
N ALA A 70 -17.45 5.83 -10.33
CA ALA A 70 -18.83 5.70 -9.89
C ALA A 70 -19.73 6.83 -10.42
N GLN A 71 -19.17 8.03 -10.60
CA GLN A 71 -19.84 9.20 -11.16
C GLN A 71 -19.89 9.20 -12.71
N GLY A 72 -19.23 8.24 -13.36
CA GLY A 72 -19.19 8.14 -14.83
C GLY A 72 -18.28 9.17 -15.50
N GLU A 73 -17.35 9.76 -14.76
CA GLU A 73 -16.35 10.70 -15.30
C GLU A 73 -15.21 9.99 -16.06
N GLU A 74 -15.13 8.67 -15.93
CA GLU A 74 -14.17 7.82 -16.64
C GLU A 74 -14.88 6.75 -17.47
N GLY A 75 -14.28 6.37 -18.60
CA GLY A 75 -14.84 5.35 -19.49
C GLY A 75 -14.74 3.94 -18.90
N THR A 76 -15.73 3.09 -19.18
CA THR A 76 -15.73 1.68 -18.74
C THR A 76 -15.10 0.78 -19.80
N VAL A 77 -14.38 -0.27 -19.37
CA VAL A 77 -13.91 -1.36 -20.23
C VAL A 77 -14.35 -2.71 -19.66
N SER A 78 -14.45 -3.73 -20.51
CA SER A 78 -14.74 -5.10 -20.05
C SER A 78 -13.53 -5.73 -19.35
N LEU A 79 -13.76 -6.68 -18.43
CA LEU A 79 -12.67 -7.40 -17.78
C LEU A 79 -11.76 -8.11 -18.80
N ALA A 80 -12.34 -8.71 -19.84
CA ALA A 80 -11.59 -9.34 -20.93
C ALA A 80 -10.68 -8.36 -21.69
N GLU A 81 -11.08 -7.08 -21.81
CA GLU A 81 -10.24 -6.04 -22.39
C GLU A 81 -9.11 -5.63 -21.43
N LEU A 82 -9.38 -5.58 -20.12
CA LEU A 82 -8.36 -5.30 -19.12
C LEU A 82 -7.30 -6.41 -19.07
N GLU A 83 -7.71 -7.68 -19.10
CA GLU A 83 -6.82 -8.84 -19.14
C GLU A 83 -5.90 -8.80 -20.36
N ARG A 84 -6.44 -8.51 -21.56
CA ARG A 84 -5.64 -8.32 -22.77
C ARG A 84 -4.61 -7.19 -22.64
N ARG A 85 -4.97 -6.07 -22.02
CA ARG A 85 -4.03 -4.94 -21.82
C ARG A 85 -2.89 -5.30 -20.88
N LEU A 86 -3.17 -6.14 -19.89
CA LEU A 86 -2.19 -6.59 -18.90
C LEU A 86 -1.41 -7.83 -19.36
N GLY A 87 -1.76 -8.44 -20.50
CA GLY A 87 -1.18 -9.69 -20.96
C GLY A 87 -1.52 -10.88 -20.05
N LEU A 88 -2.71 -10.87 -19.46
CA LEU A 88 -3.23 -11.90 -18.54
C LEU A 88 -4.22 -12.86 -19.22
N ASP A 89 -4.37 -12.77 -20.54
CA ASP A 89 -5.18 -13.67 -21.36
C ASP A 89 -4.49 -15.04 -21.48
N GLY A 90 -4.75 -15.93 -20.52
CA GLY A 90 -4.27 -17.32 -20.45
C GLY A 90 -5.27 -18.28 -19.84
#